data_AF-A0A257JAU0-F1
#
_entry.id   AF-A0A257JAU0-F1
#
_cell.length_a   1.000
_cell.length_b   1.000
_cell.length_c   1.000
_cell.angle_alpha   90.00
_cell.angle_beta   90.00
_cell.angle_gamma   90.00
#
_symmetry.space_group_name_H-M   'P 1'
#
loop_
_entity.id
_entity.type
_entity.pdbx_description
1 polymer ?
#
loop_
_entity_poly.entity_id
_entity_poly.type
_entity_poly.pdbx_seq_one_letter_code
_entity_poly.pdbx_strand_id
1 'polypeptide(L)'
;MQPTEIPIEDTAVLIKVFSVAKLLVLHAEIGEELRERGVVRSANNPTGDLAEYLFCKAFGWQQAPNSERGYDATGPDGTRYQIKGRRIHRRNKSRQLSAIRDIDGGHFDVLAGVLIDDNFNVMRAALI
;
A
#
# COMPACT_ATOMS: atom_id res chain seq x y z
N MET A 1 4.46 26.68 0.14
CA MET A 1 5.81 26.40 0.68
C MET A 1 5.93 24.89 0.67
N GLN A 2 6.81 24.30 -0.14
CA GLN A 2 7.01 22.84 -0.04
C GLN A 2 7.64 22.56 1.33
N PRO A 3 7.19 21.51 2.05
CA PRO A 3 7.82 21.14 3.32
C PRO A 3 9.29 20.84 3.04
N THR A 4 10.19 21.42 3.82
CA THR A 4 11.60 21.04 3.79
C THR A 4 11.68 19.58 4.22
N GLU A 5 12.04 18.68 3.31
CA GLU A 5 12.24 17.27 3.65
C GLU A 5 13.41 17.17 4.64
N ILE A 6 13.15 16.61 5.82
CA ILE A 6 14.20 16.21 6.75
C ILE A 6 14.87 14.97 6.15
N PRO A 7 16.22 14.93 6.02
CA PRO A 7 16.91 13.74 5.55
C PRO A 7 16.54 12.48 6.34
N ILE A 8 16.43 11.34 5.65
CA ILE A 8 16.09 10.05 6.28
C ILE A 8 17.11 9.67 7.38
N GLU A 9 18.37 10.06 7.20
CA GLU A 9 19.47 9.81 8.13
C GLU A 9 19.23 10.48 9.50
N ASP A 10 18.78 11.74 9.50
CA ASP A 10 18.45 12.48 10.72
C ASP A 10 17.25 11.84 11.44
N THR A 11 16.28 11.33 10.67
CA THR A 11 15.14 10.59 11.20
C THR A 11 15.56 9.29 11.89
N ALA A 12 16.51 8.55 11.30
CA ALA A 12 17.02 7.30 11.87
C ALA A 12 17.75 7.49 13.21
N VAL A 13 18.46 8.63 13.37
CA VAL A 13 19.08 9.02 14.63
C VAL A 13 18.02 9.32 15.69
N LEU A 14 16.97 10.05 15.31
CA LEU A 14 15.90 10.45 16.21
C LEU A 14 15.08 9.25 16.74
N ILE A 15 14.84 8.24 15.90
CA ILE A 15 14.12 7.01 16.30
C ILE A 15 14.83 6.28 17.45
N LYS A 16 16.17 6.31 17.51
CA LYS A 16 16.93 5.59 18.55
C LYS A 16 16.81 6.20 19.93
N VAL A 17 16.48 7.49 20.03
CA VAL A 17 16.40 8.21 21.31
C VAL A 17 14.96 8.28 21.85
N PHE A 18 13.96 7.93 21.05
CA PHE A 18 12.57 7.92 21.47
C PHE A 18 12.20 6.69 22.30
N SER A 19 11.36 6.91 23.31
CA SER A 19 10.75 5.82 24.07
C SER A 19 9.76 5.04 23.18
N VAL A 20 9.46 3.80 23.57
CA VAL A 20 8.46 2.96 22.88
C VAL A 20 7.11 3.68 22.78
N ALA A 21 6.66 4.36 23.84
CA ALA A 21 5.42 5.12 23.83
C ALA A 21 5.43 6.23 22.78
N LYS A 22 6.55 6.98 22.67
CA LYS A 22 6.68 8.04 21.66
C LYS A 22 6.71 7.47 20.24
N LEU A 23 7.36 6.32 20.02
CA LEU A 23 7.37 5.64 18.73
C LEU A 23 5.97 5.18 18.30
N LEU A 24 5.14 4.69 19.22
CA LEU A 24 3.76 4.29 18.92
C LEU A 24 2.87 5.49 18.58
N VAL A 25 3.04 6.63 19.28
CA VAL A 25 2.34 7.88 18.94
C VAL A 25 2.73 8.34 17.54
N LEU A 26 4.03 8.40 17.23
CA LEU A 26 4.52 8.77 15.89
C LEU A 26 4.02 7.81 14.81
N HIS A 27 3.95 6.52 15.10
CA HIS A 27 3.40 5.53 14.17
C HIS A 27 1.93 5.82 13.83
N ALA A 28 1.11 6.18 14.83
CA ALA A 28 -0.28 6.56 14.61
C ALA A 28 -0.38 7.88 13.82
N GLU A 29 0.38 8.91 14.20
CA GLU A 29 0.40 10.21 13.52
C GLU A 29 0.81 10.10 12.03
N ILE A 30 1.82 9.27 11.72
CA ILE A 30 2.22 8.98 10.34
C ILE A 30 1.07 8.33 9.57
N GLY A 31 0.33 7.42 10.20
CA GLY A 31 -0.84 6.78 9.61
C GLY A 31 -1.95 7.78 9.29
N GLU A 32 -2.24 8.72 10.19
CA GLU A 32 -3.21 9.79 9.96
C GLU A 32 -2.78 10.73 8.83
N GLU A 33 -1.51 11.16 8.81
CA GLU A 33 -0.98 12.00 7.73
C GLU A 33 -1.07 11.30 6.36
N LEU A 34 -0.75 10.01 6.29
CA LEU A 34 -0.90 9.24 5.04
C LEU A 34 -2.37 9.14 4.61
N ARG A 35 -3.31 9.08 5.57
CA ARG A 35 -4.75 9.05 5.29
C ARG A 35 -5.26 10.39 4.79
N GLU A 36 -4.84 11.49 5.42
CA GLU A 36 -5.17 12.85 4.98
C GLU A 36 -4.67 13.12 3.55
N ARG A 37 -3.52 12.53 3.18
CA ARG A 37 -2.98 12.55 1.81
C ARG A 37 -3.66 11.57 0.84
N GLY A 38 -4.63 10.79 1.31
CA GLY A 38 -5.38 9.82 0.51
C GLY A 38 -4.59 8.58 0.11
N VAL A 39 -3.46 8.29 0.77
CA VAL A 39 -2.60 7.13 0.44
C VAL A 39 -3.09 5.86 1.14
N VAL A 40 -3.55 5.98 2.38
CA VAL A 40 -4.09 4.85 3.16
C VAL A 40 -5.54 5.09 3.54
N ARG A 41 -6.30 4.00 3.64
CA ARG A 41 -7.73 4.01 4.01
C ARG A 41 -8.04 3.16 5.24
N SER A 42 -7.07 2.36 5.68
CA SER A 42 -7.12 1.54 6.89
C SER A 42 -6.06 2.00 7.91
N ALA A 43 -6.17 1.52 9.15
CA ALA A 43 -5.14 1.69 10.19
C ALA A 43 -4.14 0.52 10.22
N ASN A 44 -4.15 -0.34 9.20
CA ASN A 44 -3.31 -1.52 9.11
C ASN A 44 -1.94 -1.17 8.52
N ASN A 45 -1.12 -2.20 8.27
CA ASN A 45 0.09 -2.04 7.48
C ASN A 45 -0.24 -1.38 6.12
N PRO A 46 0.45 -0.28 5.74
CA PRO A 46 0.09 0.53 4.57
C PRO A 46 0.29 -0.17 3.23
N THR A 47 0.93 -1.34 3.18
CA THR A 47 1.31 -2.01 1.92
C THR A 47 0.13 -2.27 0.99
N GLY A 48 -1.03 -2.68 1.52
CA GLY A 48 -2.22 -2.95 0.73
C GLY A 48 -2.80 -1.67 0.12
N ASP A 49 -3.13 -0.72 0.99
CA ASP A 49 -3.70 0.56 0.58
C ASP A 49 -2.77 1.34 -0.35
N LEU A 50 -1.45 1.32 -0.10
CA LEU A 50 -0.46 1.93 -0.98
C LEU A 50 -0.47 1.29 -2.37
N ALA A 51 -0.58 -0.03 -2.46
CA ALA A 51 -0.67 -0.71 -3.76
C ALA A 51 -1.91 -0.24 -4.53
N GLU A 52 -3.06 -0.17 -3.86
CA GLU A 52 -4.30 0.32 -4.48
C GLU A 52 -4.18 1.77 -4.94
N TYR A 53 -3.65 2.64 -4.07
CA TYR A 53 -3.39 4.04 -4.39
C TYR A 53 -2.49 4.18 -5.62
N LEU A 54 -1.39 3.43 -5.68
CA LEU A 54 -0.42 3.50 -6.78
C LEU A 54 -1.05 3.07 -8.11
N PHE A 55 -1.79 1.96 -8.13
CA PHE A 55 -2.47 1.51 -9.36
C PHE A 55 -3.56 2.49 -9.80
N CYS A 56 -4.43 2.93 -8.89
CA CYS A 56 -5.49 3.88 -9.23
C CYS A 56 -4.91 5.20 -9.75
N LYS A 57 -3.84 5.70 -9.12
CA LYS A 57 -3.16 6.93 -9.55
C LYS A 57 -2.45 6.77 -10.89
N ALA A 58 -1.81 5.64 -11.14
CA ALA A 58 -1.04 5.41 -12.38
C ALA A 58 -1.94 5.21 -13.60
N PHE A 59 -3.08 4.53 -13.43
CA PHE A 59 -3.97 4.14 -14.52
C PHE A 59 -5.28 4.94 -14.59
N GLY A 60 -5.55 5.81 -13.61
CA GLY A 60 -6.83 6.53 -13.52
C GLY A 60 -8.02 5.61 -13.20
N TRP A 61 -7.77 4.46 -12.55
CA TRP A 61 -8.85 3.56 -12.14
C TRP A 61 -9.68 4.14 -11.00
N GLN A 62 -10.96 3.78 -10.99
CA GLN A 62 -11.86 4.13 -9.90
C GLN A 62 -11.69 3.11 -8.77
N GLN A 63 -11.20 3.54 -7.62
CA GLN A 63 -11.07 2.69 -6.45
C GLN A 63 -12.45 2.27 -5.94
N ALA A 64 -12.60 0.99 -5.60
CA ALA A 64 -13.83 0.43 -5.05
C ALA A 64 -14.06 0.88 -3.59
N PRO A 65 -15.31 0.90 -3.11
CA PRO A 65 -15.63 1.16 -1.71
C PRO A 65 -14.85 0.24 -0.75
N ASN A 66 -14.66 0.70 0.48
CA ASN A 66 -14.06 -0.14 1.52
C ASN A 66 -14.89 -1.40 1.74
N SER A 67 -14.21 -2.54 1.86
CA SER A 67 -14.82 -3.86 2.08
C SER A 67 -15.71 -4.37 0.92
N GLU A 68 -15.58 -3.79 -0.28
CA GLU A 68 -16.16 -4.36 -1.49
C GLU A 68 -15.62 -5.78 -1.70
N ARG A 69 -16.51 -6.70 -2.09
CA ARG A 69 -16.14 -8.10 -2.19
C ARG A 69 -15.56 -8.40 -3.57
N GLY A 70 -14.26 -8.69 -3.57
CA GLY A 70 -13.61 -9.45 -4.64
C GLY A 70 -13.04 -8.65 -5.80
N TYR A 71 -13.05 -7.31 -5.73
CA TYR A 71 -12.21 -6.43 -6.53
C TYR A 71 -11.91 -5.14 -5.75
N ASP A 72 -10.83 -4.45 -6.10
CA ASP A 72 -10.36 -3.24 -5.40
C ASP A 72 -10.48 -1.97 -6.26
N ALA A 73 -10.58 -2.10 -7.59
CA ALA A 73 -10.74 -0.98 -8.50
C ALA A 73 -11.42 -1.39 -9.81
N THR A 74 -11.94 -0.40 -10.55
CA THR A 74 -12.48 -0.57 -11.90
C THR A 74 -11.82 0.34 -12.92
N GLY A 75 -11.57 -0.19 -14.11
CA GLY A 75 -11.12 0.57 -15.27
C GLY A 75 -12.27 1.34 -15.95
N PRO A 76 -11.95 2.27 -16.86
CA PRO A 76 -12.96 3.05 -17.58
C PRO A 76 -13.83 2.19 -18.52
N ASP A 77 -13.37 1.00 -18.88
CA ASP A 77 -14.09 -0.01 -19.67
C ASP A 77 -14.93 -0.97 -18.81
N GLY A 78 -14.95 -0.78 -17.48
CA GLY A 78 -15.64 -1.65 -16.53
C GLY A 78 -14.81 -2.86 -16.08
N THR A 79 -13.57 -3.05 -16.56
CA THR A 79 -12.69 -4.13 -16.10
C THR A 79 -12.48 -4.03 -14.59
N ARG A 80 -12.71 -5.12 -13.86
CA ARG A 80 -12.54 -5.21 -12.41
C ARG A 80 -11.15 -5.73 -12.07
N TYR A 81 -10.44 -4.99 -11.24
CA TYR A 81 -9.08 -5.32 -10.82
C TYR A 81 -9.06 -5.72 -9.35
N GLN A 82 -8.48 -6.89 -9.07
CA GLN A 82 -8.01 -7.19 -7.71
C GLN A 82 -6.55 -6.75 -7.61
N ILE A 83 -6.22 -5.95 -6.60
CA ILE A 83 -4.90 -5.40 -6.37
C ILE A 83 -4.25 -6.13 -5.17
N LYS A 84 -2.98 -6.51 -5.31
CA LYS A 84 -2.21 -7.14 -4.24
C LYS A 84 -0.81 -6.53 -4.16
N GLY A 85 -0.49 -6.00 -2.98
CA GLY A 85 0.85 -5.52 -2.64
C GLY A 85 1.63 -6.53 -1.80
N ARG A 86 2.92 -6.71 -2.09
CA ARG A 86 3.86 -7.46 -1.24
C ARG A 86 5.09 -6.62 -0.93
N ARG A 87 5.23 -6.24 0.34
CA ARG A 87 6.46 -5.67 0.87
C ARG A 87 7.48 -6.77 1.14
N ILE A 88 8.61 -6.71 0.46
CA ILE A 88 9.73 -7.65 0.60
C ILE A 88 10.63 -7.12 1.70
N HIS A 89 10.55 -7.76 2.86
CA HIS A 89 11.30 -7.31 4.03
C HIS A 89 12.71 -7.90 4.04
N ARG A 90 13.71 -7.20 4.60
CA ARG A 90 15.07 -7.80 4.78
C ARG A 90 15.07 -9.14 5.51
N ARG A 91 14.13 -9.33 6.44
CA ARG A 91 13.95 -10.58 7.22
C ARG A 91 13.03 -11.60 6.54
N ASN A 92 12.33 -11.23 5.46
CA ASN A 92 11.45 -12.13 4.71
C ASN A 92 11.47 -11.79 3.22
N LYS A 93 12.23 -12.56 2.46
CA LYS A 93 12.44 -12.37 1.03
C LYS A 93 11.37 -12.99 0.14
N SER A 94 10.32 -13.59 0.72
CA SER A 94 9.24 -14.19 -0.05
C SER A 94 8.49 -13.12 -0.86
N ARG A 95 8.25 -13.47 -2.13
CA ARG A 95 7.51 -12.68 -3.12
C ARG A 95 6.05 -13.14 -3.26
N GLN A 96 5.64 -14.14 -2.47
CA GLN A 96 4.31 -14.71 -2.50
C GLN A 96 3.28 -13.65 -2.10
N LEU A 97 2.30 -13.38 -2.95
CA LEU A 97 1.15 -12.54 -2.63
C LEU A 97 0.23 -13.28 -1.64
N SER A 98 -0.62 -12.54 -0.93
CA SER A 98 -1.63 -13.16 -0.08
C SER A 98 -2.61 -13.99 -0.92
N ALA A 99 -3.21 -15.02 -0.29
CA ALA A 99 -4.15 -15.89 -0.97
C ALA A 99 -5.34 -15.10 -1.50
N ILE A 100 -5.73 -15.40 -2.75
CA ILE A 100 -7.00 -14.99 -3.32
C ILE A 100 -8.00 -16.07 -2.94
N ARG A 101 -9.04 -15.68 -2.19
CA ARG A 101 -10.12 -16.58 -1.79
C ARG A 101 -11.15 -16.62 -2.91
N ASP A 102 -11.73 -17.78 -3.16
CA ASP A 102 -12.82 -17.95 -4.12
C ASP A 102 -12.47 -17.44 -5.53
N ILE A 103 -11.30 -17.84 -6.04
CA ILE A 103 -10.80 -17.41 -7.37
C ILE A 103 -11.76 -17.84 -8.49
N ASP A 104 -12.40 -19.01 -8.34
CA ASP A 104 -13.37 -19.54 -9.29
C ASP A 104 -14.70 -18.76 -9.28
N GLY A 105 -14.92 -17.89 -8.29
CA GLY A 105 -16.12 -17.07 -8.16
C GLY A 105 -16.21 -15.90 -9.15
N GLY A 106 -15.15 -15.63 -9.94
CA GLY A 106 -15.19 -14.63 -11.02
C GLY A 106 -15.38 -13.18 -10.56
N HIS A 107 -14.90 -12.85 -9.35
CA HIS A 107 -15.14 -11.54 -8.72
C HIS A 107 -14.33 -10.39 -9.34
N PHE A 108 -13.23 -10.70 -10.02
CA PHE A 108 -12.38 -9.75 -10.75
C PHE A 108 -11.95 -10.36 -12.08
N ASP A 109 -11.47 -9.49 -12.98
CA ASP A 109 -11.09 -9.87 -14.34
C ASP A 109 -9.56 -9.90 -14.50
N VAL A 110 -8.83 -9.03 -13.80
CA VAL A 110 -7.37 -8.91 -13.86
C VAL A 110 -6.75 -8.79 -12.47
N LEU A 111 -5.61 -9.46 -12.24
CA LEU A 111 -4.82 -9.28 -11.02
C LEU A 111 -3.72 -8.23 -11.24
N ALA A 112 -3.76 -7.16 -10.46
CA ALA A 112 -2.73 -6.13 -10.41
C ALA A 112 -1.80 -6.38 -9.20
N GLY A 113 -0.56 -6.83 -9.47
CA GLY A 113 0.41 -7.19 -8.44
C GLY A 113 1.57 -6.20 -8.36
N VAL A 114 1.97 -5.80 -7.15
CA VAL A 114 3.17 -4.96 -6.93
C VAL A 114 4.09 -5.52 -5.85
N LEU A 115 5.39 -5.55 -6.14
CA LEU A 115 6.46 -5.84 -5.21
C LEU A 115 7.11 -4.55 -4.77
N ILE A 116 7.23 -4.38 -3.45
CA ILE A 116 7.68 -3.16 -2.80
C ILE A 116 8.87 -3.51 -1.89
N ASP A 117 9.92 -2.70 -1.84
CA ASP A 117 11.09 -2.95 -0.99
C ASP A 117 10.88 -2.53 0.49
N ASP A 118 11.93 -2.69 1.31
CA ASP A 118 11.93 -2.28 2.72
C ASP A 118 11.58 -0.79 2.93
N ASN A 119 11.88 0.08 1.97
CA ASN A 119 11.70 1.52 2.09
C ASN A 119 10.46 2.01 1.32
N PHE A 120 9.56 1.09 0.98
CA PHE A 120 8.34 1.39 0.22
C PHE A 120 8.56 1.81 -1.24
N ASN A 121 9.74 1.54 -1.82
CA ASN A 121 9.96 1.76 -3.25
C ASN A 121 9.36 0.63 -4.08
N VAL A 122 8.73 0.98 -5.21
CA VAL A 122 8.24 0.00 -6.17
C VAL A 122 9.44 -0.70 -6.82
N MET A 123 9.49 -2.02 -6.69
CA MET A 123 10.50 -2.85 -7.35
C MET A 123 10.01 -3.35 -8.71
N ARG A 124 8.77 -3.88 -8.75
CA ARG A 124 8.11 -4.42 -9.94
C ARG A 124 6.60 -4.32 -9.79
N ALA A 125 5.90 -4.08 -10.88
CA ALA A 125 4.44 -4.19 -10.96
C ALA A 125 4.05 -4.95 -12.23
N ALA A 126 2.95 -5.68 -12.19
CA ALA A 126 2.42 -6.41 -13.34
C ALA A 126 0.89 -6.49 -13.30
N LEU A 127 0.28 -6.54 -14.48
CA LEU A 127 -1.09 -6.99 -14.69
C LEU A 127 -1.02 -8.44 -15.17
N ILE A 128 -1.82 -9.32 -14.58
CA ILE A 128 -1.84 -10.77 -14.81
C ILE A 128 -3.26 -11.18 -15.21
#